data_AF-A0A4D9CVQ1-F1
#
_entry.id   AF-A0A4D9CVQ1-F1
#
_cell.length_a   1.000
_cell.length_b   1.000
_cell.length_c   1.000
_cell.angle_alpha   90.00
_cell.angle_beta   90.00
_cell.angle_gamma   90.00
#
_symmetry.space_group_name_H-M   'P 1'
#
loop_
_entity.id
_entity.type
_entity.pdbx_description
1 polymer ?
#
loop_
_entity_poly.entity_id
_entity_poly.type
_entity_poly.pdbx_seq_one_letter_code
_entity_poly.pdbx_strand_id
1 'polypeptide(L)'
;METREVVGLVVPPEEVGKVSPEDLAQATAQQGEKLKYLVRFLPYEADGRGPRSEASVEGQISTPLVIADRGFNEEQLWKARLAKAGKSELYQEGVSSRWDRGNPNVLTVSFPDGTVREIKVTKRSFENSAVDAFGSSEYCRVADAAADTGVASVPRLSALRVLRRFKRVGEDIEGLELVKYYPTVSFSADPPSIMTVKARIKMERSR
;
A
#
# COMPACT_ATOMS: atom_id res chain seq x y z
N MET A 1 16.20 11.28 8.93
CA MET A 1 14.80 11.01 8.56
C MET A 1 14.67 11.41 7.09
N GLU A 2 14.64 10.45 6.17
CA GLU A 2 14.65 10.73 4.72
C GLU A 2 13.27 10.52 4.12
N THR A 3 12.71 11.59 3.55
CA THR A 3 11.42 11.62 2.87
C THR A 3 11.66 11.42 1.36
N ARG A 4 10.85 10.64 0.63
CA ARG A 4 11.10 10.37 -0.80
C ARG A 4 9.80 10.37 -1.63
N GLU A 5 9.86 10.91 -2.84
CA GLU A 5 8.74 11.07 -3.77
C GLU A 5 8.50 9.77 -4.54
N VAL A 6 7.26 9.28 -4.55
CA VAL A 6 6.80 8.14 -5.33
C VAL A 6 5.81 8.60 -6.37
N VAL A 7 6.17 8.33 -7.62
CA VAL A 7 5.29 8.45 -8.78
C VAL A 7 4.68 7.06 -9.00
N GLY A 8 3.47 6.85 -8.49
CA GLY A 8 2.70 5.62 -8.67
C GLY A 8 1.46 5.87 -9.52
N LEU A 9 1.25 5.10 -10.59
CA LEU A 9 -0.06 5.01 -11.22
C LEU A 9 -0.97 4.19 -10.30
N VAL A 10 -1.98 4.78 -9.69
CA VAL A 10 -2.88 4.04 -8.80
C VAL A 10 -4.31 4.25 -9.27
N VAL A 11 -4.91 3.17 -9.78
CA VAL A 11 -6.35 3.14 -10.10
C VAL A 11 -7.13 3.16 -8.76
N PRO A 12 -8.08 4.08 -8.56
CA PRO A 12 -8.84 4.16 -7.31
C PRO A 12 -9.67 2.89 -7.06
N PRO A 13 -9.74 2.38 -5.83
CA PRO A 13 -10.60 1.24 -5.47
C PRO A 13 -12.11 1.57 -5.45
N GLU A 14 -12.47 2.84 -5.68
CA GLU A 14 -13.80 3.42 -5.46
C GLU A 14 -14.86 2.93 -6.46
N GLU A 15 -14.43 2.34 -7.57
CA GLU A 15 -15.28 1.75 -8.61
C GLU A 15 -15.49 0.23 -8.44
N VAL A 16 -14.78 -0.41 -7.52
CA VAL A 16 -14.91 -1.86 -7.27
C VAL A 16 -16.18 -2.12 -6.46
N GLY A 17 -17.31 -2.21 -7.16
CA GLY A 17 -18.59 -2.59 -6.57
C GLY A 17 -19.85 -2.04 -7.25
N LYS A 18 -19.73 -1.24 -8.32
CA LYS A 18 -20.90 -0.71 -9.06
C LYS A 18 -20.86 -0.90 -10.58
N VAL A 19 -19.81 -1.50 -11.13
CA VAL A 19 -19.60 -1.56 -12.58
C VAL A 19 -19.22 -2.97 -13.01
N SER A 20 -19.69 -3.36 -14.19
CA SER A 20 -19.44 -4.70 -14.73
C SER A 20 -17.93 -4.91 -14.96
N PRO A 21 -17.44 -6.16 -15.04
CA PRO A 21 -16.03 -6.43 -15.38
C PRO A 21 -15.55 -5.74 -16.67
N GLU A 22 -16.46 -5.48 -17.61
CA GLU A 22 -16.19 -4.79 -18.88
C GLU A 22 -16.01 -3.27 -18.67
N ASP A 23 -16.83 -2.66 -17.80
CA ASP A 23 -16.71 -1.25 -17.45
C ASP A 23 -15.47 -0.95 -16.58
N LEU A 24 -15.09 -1.88 -15.68
CA LEU A 24 -13.84 -1.82 -14.90
C LEU A 24 -12.61 -1.94 -15.80
N ALA A 25 -12.66 -2.75 -16.86
CA ALA A 25 -11.61 -2.84 -17.86
C ALA A 25 -11.52 -1.55 -18.69
N GLN A 26 -12.65 -0.90 -19.00
CA GLN A 26 -12.71 0.38 -19.70
C GLN A 26 -12.21 1.55 -18.84
N ALA A 27 -12.55 1.60 -17.54
CA ALA A 27 -12.05 2.60 -16.59
C ALA A 27 -10.54 2.45 -16.33
N THR A 28 -10.06 1.21 -16.24
CA THR A 28 -8.62 0.90 -16.14
C THR A 28 -7.86 1.30 -17.41
N ALA A 29 -8.51 1.25 -18.58
CA ALA A 29 -7.94 1.67 -19.86
C ALA A 29 -7.99 3.19 -20.11
N GLN A 30 -8.88 3.94 -19.44
CA GLN A 30 -9.11 5.36 -19.71
C GLN A 30 -8.45 6.35 -18.75
N GLN A 31 -7.91 5.94 -17.59
CA GLN A 31 -7.25 6.88 -16.65
C GLN A 31 -5.79 6.54 -16.37
N GLY A 32 -4.92 6.86 -17.34
CA GLY A 32 -3.47 6.83 -17.19
C GLY A 32 -2.89 8.05 -16.47
N GLU A 33 -3.42 8.46 -15.32
CA GLU A 33 -2.94 9.64 -14.59
C GLU A 33 -2.06 9.28 -13.39
N LYS A 34 -0.85 9.83 -13.37
CA LYS A 34 0.19 9.58 -12.35
C LYS A 34 -0.22 10.18 -11.00
N LEU A 35 -0.18 9.38 -9.93
CA LEU A 35 -0.31 9.85 -8.56
C LEU A 35 1.09 10.10 -7.98
N LYS A 36 1.28 11.22 -7.28
CA LYS A 36 2.52 11.55 -6.58
C LYS A 36 2.26 11.59 -5.09
N TYR A 37 3.06 10.86 -4.31
CA TYR A 37 2.96 10.85 -2.86
C TYR A 37 4.29 10.47 -2.22
N LEU A 38 4.45 10.78 -0.93
CA LEU A 38 5.66 10.45 -0.21
C LEU A 38 5.67 8.99 0.24
N VAL A 39 6.83 8.35 0.21
CA VAL A 39 7.06 7.09 0.90
C VAL A 39 8.24 7.17 1.85
N ARG A 40 8.17 6.28 2.84
CA ARG A 40 9.18 6.07 3.85
C ARG A 40 9.54 4.59 3.94
N PHE A 41 10.83 4.36 4.09
CA PHE A 41 11.41 3.07 4.40
C PHE A 41 12.20 3.21 5.70
N LEU A 42 12.07 2.23 6.59
CA LEU A 42 12.72 2.21 7.90
C LEU A 42 13.87 1.19 7.89
N PRO A 43 15.01 1.51 8.52
CA PRO A 43 16.07 0.53 8.72
C PRO A 43 15.61 -0.58 9.67
N TYR A 44 16.03 -1.80 9.38
CA TYR A 44 15.64 -3.01 10.09
C TYR A 44 16.88 -3.84 10.42
N GLU A 45 16.87 -4.47 11.59
CA GLU A 45 17.91 -5.42 11.96
C GLU A 45 17.85 -6.66 11.05
N ALA A 46 19.01 -7.28 10.80
CA ALA A 46 19.11 -8.48 9.97
C ALA A 46 18.33 -9.69 10.53
N ASP A 47 17.93 -9.64 11.81
CA ASP A 47 17.31 -10.73 12.55
C ASP A 47 15.77 -10.79 12.43
N GLY A 48 15.16 -9.82 11.75
CA GLY A 48 13.72 -9.84 11.50
C GLY A 48 12.85 -9.30 12.65
N ARG A 49 13.41 -8.75 13.73
CA ARG A 49 12.68 -8.53 14.99
C ARG A 49 12.39 -7.09 15.38
N GLY A 50 12.98 -6.08 14.73
CA GLY A 50 12.70 -4.69 15.06
C GLY A 50 13.48 -3.64 14.26
N PRO A 51 13.09 -2.36 14.39
CA PRO A 51 13.86 -1.25 13.84
C PRO A 51 15.27 -1.24 14.43
N ARG A 52 16.27 -0.93 13.60
CA ARG A 52 17.69 -0.87 13.99
C ARG A 52 17.89 0.20 15.07
N SER A 53 18.47 -0.17 16.21
CA SER A 53 18.86 0.81 17.24
C SER A 53 20.21 1.44 16.87
N GLU A 54 20.40 2.74 17.15
CA GLU A 54 21.67 3.45 16.86
C GLU A 54 22.90 2.86 17.59
N ALA A 55 22.70 1.96 18.55
CA ALA A 55 23.77 1.32 19.32
C ALA A 55 24.48 0.16 18.59
N SER A 56 23.97 -0.32 17.45
CA SER A 56 24.46 -1.53 16.75
C SER A 56 25.58 -1.24 15.72
N VAL A 57 26.40 -0.19 15.90
CA VAL A 57 27.18 0.43 14.80
C VAL A 57 28.64 -0.08 14.66
N GLU A 58 29.23 -0.78 15.63
CA GLU A 58 30.63 -1.20 15.49
C GLU A 58 30.79 -2.60 14.85
N GLY A 59 31.22 -2.61 13.58
CA GLY A 59 32.05 -3.71 13.06
C GLY A 59 31.45 -4.69 12.05
N GLN A 60 30.15 -4.60 11.71
CA GLN A 60 29.58 -5.43 10.64
C GLN A 60 28.98 -4.57 9.52
N ILE A 61 29.62 -4.62 8.34
CA ILE A 61 29.05 -4.18 7.07
C ILE A 61 27.97 -5.22 6.68
N SER A 62 26.88 -5.28 7.43
CA SER A 62 25.64 -5.84 6.93
C SER A 62 24.90 -4.71 6.24
N THR A 63 24.61 -4.87 4.95
CA THR A 63 23.78 -3.93 4.20
C THR A 63 22.48 -3.75 4.99
N PRO A 64 22.13 -2.53 5.43
CA PRO A 64 20.96 -2.33 6.28
C PRO A 64 19.73 -2.80 5.50
N LEU A 65 19.04 -3.81 6.04
CA LEU A 65 17.74 -4.20 5.51
C LEU A 65 16.80 -3.03 5.75
N VAL A 66 15.97 -2.72 4.76
CA VAL A 66 14.94 -1.68 4.88
C VAL A 66 13.57 -2.29 4.68
N ILE A 67 12.61 -1.84 5.46
CA ILE A 67 11.20 -2.23 5.35
C ILE A 67 10.34 -1.01 5.05
N ALA A 68 9.32 -1.17 4.21
CA ALA A 68 8.38 -0.11 3.92
C ALA A 68 7.61 0.28 5.21
N ASP A 69 7.54 1.58 5.50
CA ASP A 69 6.66 2.09 6.54
C ASP A 69 5.22 2.09 6.03
N ARG A 70 4.51 0.97 6.23
CA ARG A 70 3.17 0.81 5.66
C ARG A 70 2.16 1.83 6.19
N GLY A 71 2.28 2.26 7.45
CA GLY A 71 1.38 3.26 8.02
C GLY A 71 1.54 4.59 7.30
N PHE A 72 2.77 5.11 7.29
CA PHE A 72 3.08 6.34 6.58
C PHE A 72 2.74 6.26 5.09
N ASN A 73 3.14 5.18 4.41
CA ASN A 73 2.94 5.05 2.97
C ASN A 73 1.45 4.99 2.59
N GLU A 74 0.62 4.35 3.42
CA GLU A 74 -0.83 4.28 3.19
C GLU A 74 -1.50 5.63 3.46
N GLU A 75 -1.09 6.37 4.50
CA GLU A 75 -1.57 7.74 4.74
C GLU A 75 -1.28 8.65 3.55
N GLN A 76 -0.03 8.67 3.08
CA GLN A 76 0.39 9.53 1.98
C GLN A 76 -0.31 9.16 0.66
N LEU A 77 -0.50 7.86 0.42
CA LEU A 77 -1.30 7.38 -0.72
C LEU A 77 -2.73 7.93 -0.68
N TRP A 78 -3.39 7.86 0.48
CA TRP A 78 -4.76 8.35 0.62
C TRP A 78 -4.85 9.87 0.55
N LYS A 79 -3.90 10.60 1.15
CA LYS A 79 -3.79 12.06 0.97
C LYS A 79 -3.75 12.44 -0.50
N ALA A 80 -2.90 11.78 -1.29
CA ALA A 80 -2.79 12.05 -2.71
C ALA A 80 -4.05 11.67 -3.51
N ARG A 81 -4.73 10.56 -3.18
CA ARG A 81 -6.02 10.20 -3.79
C ARG A 81 -7.11 11.23 -3.48
N LEU A 82 -7.19 11.67 -2.23
CA LEU A 82 -8.18 12.66 -1.79
C LEU A 82 -7.91 14.03 -2.41
N ALA A 83 -6.64 14.44 -2.53
CA ALA A 83 -6.25 15.64 -3.26
C ALA A 83 -6.71 15.58 -4.71
N LYS A 84 -6.49 14.43 -5.38
CA LYS A 84 -6.97 14.20 -6.74
C LYS A 84 -8.49 14.25 -6.84
N ALA A 85 -9.21 13.77 -5.83
CA ALA A 85 -10.66 13.87 -5.74
C ALA A 85 -11.18 15.27 -5.35
N GLY A 86 -10.31 16.28 -5.26
CA GLY A 86 -10.68 17.66 -4.96
C GLY A 86 -11.03 17.93 -3.48
N LYS A 87 -10.60 17.04 -2.55
CA LYS A 87 -10.78 17.27 -1.11
C LYS A 87 -9.81 18.33 -0.61
N SER A 88 -10.24 19.14 0.36
CA SER A 88 -9.40 20.20 0.93
C SER A 88 -8.15 19.65 1.62
N GLU A 89 -7.08 20.46 1.71
CA GLU A 89 -5.85 20.10 2.42
C GLU A 89 -6.14 19.73 3.88
N LEU A 90 -7.03 20.47 4.56
CA LEU A 90 -7.48 20.14 5.91
C LEU A 90 -8.07 18.73 6.03
N TYR A 91 -8.83 18.30 5.03
CA TYR A 91 -9.38 16.95 4.98
C TYR A 91 -8.26 15.92 4.76
N GLN A 92 -7.33 16.20 3.86
CA GLN A 92 -6.18 15.33 3.61
C GLN A 92 -5.32 15.18 4.87
N GLU A 93 -5.02 16.27 5.57
CA GLU A 93 -4.21 16.27 6.79
C GLU A 93 -4.86 15.55 7.97
N GLY A 94 -6.18 15.42 7.99
CA GLY A 94 -6.87 14.62 8.99
C GLY A 94 -6.83 13.10 8.74
N VAL A 95 -6.22 12.64 7.64
CA VAL A 95 -5.98 11.20 7.42
C VAL A 95 -4.87 10.73 8.35
N SER A 96 -5.13 9.63 9.07
CA SER A 96 -4.15 9.05 10.00
C SER A 96 -4.20 7.52 9.98
N SER A 97 -3.09 6.88 10.32
CA SER A 97 -2.99 5.43 10.45
C SER A 97 -2.64 4.99 11.86
N ARG A 98 -3.08 3.79 12.21
CA ARG A 98 -2.83 3.16 13.50
C ARG A 98 -2.63 1.66 13.32
N TRP A 99 -1.53 1.15 13.86
CA TRP A 99 -1.31 -0.29 13.98
C TRP A 99 -2.14 -0.87 15.14
N ASP A 100 -2.72 -2.04 14.92
CA ASP A 100 -3.31 -2.79 16.02
C ASP A 100 -2.21 -3.28 16.99
N ARG A 101 -2.45 -3.07 18.30
CA ARG A 101 -1.46 -3.42 19.33
C ARG A 101 -1.33 -4.94 19.54
N GLY A 102 -2.39 -5.70 19.28
CA GLY A 102 -2.41 -7.15 19.43
C GLY A 102 -2.02 -7.90 18.16
N ASN A 103 -1.97 -7.22 17.01
CA ASN A 103 -1.69 -7.84 15.72
C ASN A 103 -0.93 -6.91 14.75
N PRO A 104 0.39 -7.10 14.56
CA PRO A 104 1.21 -6.26 13.68
C PRO A 104 0.91 -6.45 12.18
N ASN A 105 -0.09 -7.26 11.84
CA ASN A 105 -0.58 -7.40 10.47
C ASN A 105 -1.78 -6.49 10.15
N VAL A 106 -2.38 -5.87 11.17
CA VAL A 106 -3.58 -5.05 11.03
C VAL A 106 -3.21 -3.57 11.11
N LEU A 107 -3.50 -2.85 10.04
CA LEU A 107 -3.35 -1.41 9.93
C LEU A 107 -4.73 -0.80 9.73
N THR A 108 -5.11 0.17 10.56
CA THR A 108 -6.33 0.96 10.37
C THR A 108 -5.94 2.33 9.85
N VAL A 109 -6.64 2.81 8.82
CA VAL A 109 -6.58 4.19 8.33
C VAL A 109 -7.91 4.86 8.66
N SER A 110 -7.86 6.00 9.32
CA SER A 110 -9.04 6.80 9.68
C SER A 110 -9.10 8.06 8.83
N PHE A 111 -10.31 8.41 8.41
CA PHE A 111 -10.58 9.61 7.63
C PHE A 111 -11.36 10.65 8.47
N PRO A 112 -11.28 11.95 8.13
CA PRO A 112 -11.96 13.00 8.88
C PRO A 112 -13.49 12.90 8.92
N ASP A 113 -14.09 12.23 7.93
CA ASP A 113 -15.54 11.96 7.89
C ASP A 113 -15.97 10.82 8.83
N GLY A 114 -15.03 10.26 9.61
CA GLY A 114 -15.23 9.17 10.53
C GLY A 114 -15.19 7.79 9.89
N THR A 115 -15.03 7.70 8.56
CA THR A 115 -14.85 6.40 7.90
C THR A 115 -13.51 5.80 8.26
N VAL A 116 -13.46 4.47 8.23
CA VAL A 116 -12.24 3.71 8.55
C VAL A 116 -12.00 2.62 7.51
N ARG A 117 -10.73 2.43 7.18
CA ARG A 117 -10.23 1.36 6.34
C ARG A 117 -9.29 0.47 7.15
N GLU A 118 -9.68 -0.76 7.37
CA GLU A 118 -8.84 -1.76 8.02
C GLU A 118 -8.17 -2.66 6.97
N ILE A 119 -6.85 -2.82 7.07
CA ILE A 119 -6.03 -3.63 6.18
C ILE A 119 -5.33 -4.70 7.01
N LYS A 120 -5.76 -5.95 6.86
CA LYS A 120 -5.14 -7.12 7.50
C LYS A 120 -4.32 -7.93 6.50
N VAL A 121 -3.01 -7.97 6.69
CA VAL A 121 -2.13 -8.88 5.95
C VAL A 121 -2.28 -10.29 6.53
N THR A 122 -2.50 -11.27 5.66
CA THR A 122 -2.72 -12.67 6.06
C THR A 122 -1.64 -13.61 5.54
N LYS A 123 -0.99 -13.27 4.42
CA LYS A 123 0.21 -13.95 3.93
C LYS A 123 1.19 -12.91 3.43
N ARG A 124 2.48 -13.08 3.71
CA ARG A 124 3.53 -12.21 3.18
C ARG A 124 4.77 -13.01 2.78
N SER A 125 5.46 -12.55 1.77
CA SER A 125 6.79 -13.05 1.41
C SER A 125 7.63 -11.93 0.81
N PHE A 126 8.95 -12.06 0.95
CA PHE A 126 9.94 -11.14 0.41
C PHE A 126 10.88 -11.92 -0.51
N GLU A 127 11.33 -11.28 -1.57
CA GLU A 127 12.29 -11.86 -2.53
C GLU A 127 13.44 -10.89 -2.76
N ASN A 128 14.67 -11.39 -2.72
CA ASN A 128 15.86 -10.67 -3.18
C ASN A 128 16.28 -11.33 -4.49
N SER A 129 15.62 -10.95 -5.58
CA SER A 129 15.73 -11.64 -6.87
C SER A 129 17.04 -11.38 -7.61
N ALA A 130 17.74 -10.29 -7.28
CA ALA A 130 19.05 -9.92 -7.82
C ALA A 130 19.75 -8.92 -6.90
N VAL A 131 21.02 -8.63 -7.19
CA VAL A 131 21.74 -7.48 -6.60
C VAL A 131 20.95 -6.21 -6.89
N ASP A 132 20.76 -5.38 -5.87
CA ASP A 132 19.97 -4.15 -5.90
C ASP A 132 18.50 -4.31 -6.33
N ALA A 133 17.95 -5.51 -6.20
CA ALA A 133 16.54 -5.78 -6.46
C ALA A 133 15.84 -6.38 -5.23
N PHE A 134 14.66 -5.86 -4.93
CA PHE A 134 13.82 -6.30 -3.81
C PHE A 134 12.39 -6.47 -4.29
N GLY A 135 11.75 -7.55 -3.87
CA GLY A 135 10.33 -7.77 -4.11
C GLY A 135 9.58 -8.16 -2.85
N SER A 136 8.29 -7.87 -2.86
CA SER A 136 7.37 -8.25 -1.79
C SER A 136 6.05 -8.72 -2.36
N SER A 137 5.41 -9.63 -1.64
CA SER A 137 4.07 -10.11 -1.91
C SER A 137 3.28 -10.07 -0.62
N GLU A 138 2.18 -9.32 -0.59
CA GLU A 138 1.27 -9.26 0.55
C GLU A 138 -0.14 -9.63 0.12
N TYR A 139 -0.72 -10.65 0.75
CA TYR A 139 -2.13 -10.97 0.60
C TYR A 139 -2.92 -10.33 1.76
N CYS A 140 -3.83 -9.44 1.41
CA CYS A 140 -4.54 -8.57 2.32
C CYS A 140 -6.05 -8.84 2.27
N ARG A 141 -6.68 -8.78 3.44
CA ARG A 141 -8.11 -8.53 3.58
C ARG A 141 -8.29 -7.07 3.93
N VAL A 142 -9.19 -6.41 3.23
CA VAL A 142 -9.49 -4.99 3.45
C VAL A 142 -10.96 -4.85 3.79
N ALA A 143 -11.26 -4.07 4.82
CA ALA A 143 -12.61 -3.73 5.21
C ALA A 143 -12.73 -2.19 5.26
N ASP A 144 -13.64 -1.64 4.47
CA ASP A 144 -14.02 -0.23 4.54
C ASP A 144 -15.36 -0.14 5.28
N ALA A 145 -15.38 0.55 6.42
CA ALA A 145 -16.57 0.80 7.21
C ALA A 145 -16.87 2.30 7.22
N ALA A 146 -18.13 2.69 6.97
CA ALA A 146 -18.50 4.08 7.11
C ALA A 146 -18.61 4.46 8.59
N ALA A 147 -18.53 5.76 8.85
CA ALA A 147 -18.79 6.32 10.17
C ALA A 147 -20.20 5.95 10.64
N ASP A 148 -20.35 5.81 11.96
CA ASP A 148 -21.61 5.58 12.65
C ASP A 148 -22.56 6.78 12.48
N THR A 149 -23.16 6.88 11.29
CA THR A 149 -24.06 7.96 10.89
C THR A 149 -25.54 7.59 11.12
N GLY A 150 -25.81 6.59 11.96
CA GLY A 150 -27.17 6.15 12.29
C GLY A 150 -27.89 5.32 11.22
N VAL A 151 -27.32 5.23 10.01
CA VAL A 151 -27.68 4.21 9.01
C VAL A 151 -26.49 3.24 8.95
N ALA A 152 -26.67 2.01 9.44
CA ALA A 152 -25.65 0.98 9.42
C ALA A 152 -25.23 0.69 7.96
N SER A 153 -24.17 1.36 7.49
CA SER A 153 -23.65 1.11 6.16
C SER A 153 -23.05 -0.29 6.13
N VAL A 154 -23.39 -1.09 5.12
CA VAL A 154 -22.78 -2.41 4.94
C VAL A 154 -21.28 -2.22 4.67
N PRO A 155 -20.39 -2.82 5.48
CA PRO A 155 -18.95 -2.70 5.26
C PRO A 155 -18.58 -3.30 3.92
N ARG A 156 -17.71 -2.62 3.17
CA ARG A 156 -17.17 -3.17 1.92
C ARG A 156 -15.97 -4.02 2.25
N LEU A 157 -16.01 -5.28 1.82
CA LEU A 157 -14.91 -6.21 2.00
C LEU A 157 -14.17 -6.39 0.68
N SER A 158 -12.86 -6.57 0.75
CA SER A 158 -12.01 -6.87 -0.40
C SER A 158 -10.92 -7.86 -0.03
N ALA A 159 -10.53 -8.68 -1.00
CA ALA A 159 -9.38 -9.56 -0.91
C ALA A 159 -8.43 -9.23 -2.04
N LEU A 160 -7.17 -8.93 -1.72
CA LEU A 160 -6.21 -8.53 -2.72
C LEU A 160 -4.81 -9.07 -2.42
N ARG A 161 -4.02 -9.29 -3.46
CA ARG A 161 -2.58 -9.52 -3.37
C ARG A 161 -1.86 -8.36 -4.02
N VAL A 162 -1.01 -7.69 -3.25
CA VAL A 162 -0.08 -6.69 -3.78
C VAL A 162 1.27 -7.35 -3.98
N LEU A 163 1.71 -7.42 -5.23
CA LEU A 163 3.03 -7.87 -5.62
C LEU A 163 3.84 -6.65 -6.03
N ARG A 164 4.99 -6.44 -5.42
CA ARG A 164 5.89 -5.33 -5.76
C ARG A 164 7.25 -5.88 -6.07
N ARG A 165 7.89 -5.33 -7.11
CA ARG A 165 9.29 -5.55 -7.43
C ARG A 165 9.93 -4.20 -7.64
N PHE A 166 11.10 -4.00 -7.05
CA PHE A 166 11.89 -2.79 -7.12
C PHE A 166 13.30 -3.13 -7.56
N LYS A 167 13.92 -2.24 -8.31
CA LYS A 167 15.30 -2.31 -8.73
C LYS A 167 15.92 -0.93 -8.68
N ARG A 168 17.12 -0.81 -8.12
CA ARG A 168 17.91 0.41 -8.21
C ARG A 168 18.41 0.62 -9.65
N VAL A 169 18.25 1.83 -10.16
CA VAL A 169 18.73 2.25 -11.49
C VAL A 169 19.48 3.58 -11.31
N GLY A 170 20.81 3.48 -11.13
CA GLY A 170 21.63 4.63 -10.72
C GLY A 170 21.25 5.13 -9.33
N GLU A 171 20.84 6.39 -9.23
CA GLU A 171 20.34 7.01 -7.99
C GLU A 171 18.83 6.78 -7.76
N ASP A 172 18.10 6.37 -8.80
CA ASP A 172 16.65 6.18 -8.75
C ASP A 172 16.30 4.73 -8.38
N ILE A 173 15.04 4.51 -7.97
CA ILE A 173 14.45 3.18 -7.84
C ILE A 173 13.28 3.07 -8.80
N GLU A 174 13.33 2.08 -9.68
CA GLU A 174 12.21 1.70 -10.52
C GLU A 174 11.48 0.52 -9.90
N GLY A 175 10.16 0.47 -10.09
CA GLY A 175 9.35 -0.61 -9.58
C GLY A 175 8.16 -0.97 -10.45
N LEU A 176 7.67 -2.18 -10.21
CA LEU A 176 6.44 -2.68 -10.77
C LEU A 176 5.56 -3.16 -9.61
N GLU A 177 4.31 -2.72 -9.61
CA GLU A 177 3.28 -3.21 -8.72
C GLU A 177 2.19 -3.93 -9.52
N LEU A 178 1.77 -5.09 -9.03
CA LEU A 178 0.58 -5.79 -9.48
C LEU A 178 -0.36 -5.94 -8.30
N VAL A 179 -1.57 -5.43 -8.43
CA VAL A 179 -2.65 -5.63 -7.45
C VAL A 179 -3.63 -6.63 -8.06
N LYS A 180 -3.66 -7.84 -7.51
CA LYS A 180 -4.62 -8.87 -7.89
C LYS A 180 -5.79 -8.85 -6.93
N TYR A 181 -7.01 -8.70 -7.43
CA TYR A 181 -8.22 -8.78 -6.64
C TYR A 181 -8.78 -10.21 -6.70
N TYR A 182 -9.34 -10.66 -5.59
CA TYR A 182 -9.89 -12.00 -5.43
C TYR A 182 -11.33 -11.89 -4.91
N PRO A 183 -12.15 -12.93 -5.13
CA PRO A 183 -13.44 -13.04 -4.48
C PRO A 183 -13.29 -12.89 -2.95
N THR A 184 -14.16 -12.08 -2.35
CA THR A 184 -14.17 -11.84 -0.89
C THR A 184 -14.47 -13.12 -0.12
N VAL A 185 -15.28 -14.00 -0.69
CA VAL A 185 -15.53 -15.35 -0.20
C VAL A 185 -15.09 -16.35 -1.26
N SER A 186 -14.25 -17.30 -0.87
CA SER A 186 -13.83 -18.41 -1.71
C SER A 186 -13.57 -19.62 -0.82
N PHE A 187 -14.11 -20.76 -1.23
CA PHE A 187 -13.83 -22.07 -0.64
C PHE A 187 -12.71 -22.81 -1.38
N SER A 188 -12.23 -22.26 -2.50
CA SER A 188 -11.03 -22.76 -3.18
C SER A 188 -9.77 -22.40 -2.38
N ALA A 189 -8.81 -23.32 -2.31
CA ALA A 189 -7.50 -23.09 -1.72
C ALA A 189 -6.72 -21.99 -2.48
N ASP A 190 -6.88 -21.94 -3.81
CA ASP A 190 -6.29 -20.95 -4.71
C ASP A 190 -7.36 -20.39 -5.66
N PRO A 191 -8.16 -19.40 -5.23
CA PRO A 191 -9.10 -18.75 -6.12
C PRO A 191 -8.37 -18.00 -7.24
N PRO A 192 -8.88 -18.04 -8.48
CA PRO A 192 -8.36 -17.18 -9.54
C PRO A 192 -8.58 -15.71 -9.18
N SER A 193 -7.66 -14.84 -9.59
CA SER A 193 -7.87 -13.39 -9.46
C SER A 193 -8.98 -12.95 -10.42
N ILE A 194 -9.93 -12.17 -9.92
CA ILE A 194 -11.02 -11.59 -10.72
C ILE A 194 -10.57 -10.35 -11.50
N MET A 195 -9.52 -9.68 -11.05
CA MET A 195 -8.95 -8.51 -11.70
C MET A 195 -7.47 -8.39 -11.34
N THR A 196 -6.66 -7.90 -12.28
CA THR A 196 -5.26 -7.52 -12.01
C THR A 196 -5.03 -6.11 -12.52
N VAL A 197 -4.62 -5.22 -11.62
CA VAL A 197 -4.16 -3.88 -11.95
C VAL A 197 -2.64 -3.88 -11.94
N LYS A 198 -2.04 -3.23 -12.94
CA LYS A 198 -0.59 -3.09 -13.08
C LYS A 198 -0.21 -1.63 -13.00
N ALA A 199 0.78 -1.33 -12.16
CA ALA A 199 1.34 -0.01 -12.00
C ALA A 199 2.86 -0.04 -12.17
N ARG A 200 3.40 1.01 -12.81
CA ARG A 200 4.83 1.31 -12.76
C ARG A 200 5.06 2.32 -11.65
N ILE A 201 6.13 2.10 -10.90
CA ILE A 201 6.56 2.93 -9.80
C ILE A 201 7.90 3.54 -10.19
N LYS A 202 8.04 4.85 -10.01
CA LYS A 202 9.34 5.50 -10.00
C LYS A 202 9.50 6.18 -8.65
N MET A 203 10.64 5.96 -8.00
CA MET A 203 11.01 6.65 -6.76
C MET A 203 12.27 7.45 -6.98
N GLU A 204 12.22 8.71 -6.56
CA GLU A 204 13.32 9.65 -6.63
C GLU A 204 13.65 10.12 -5.21
N ARG A 205 14.92 10.42 -4.95
CA ARG A 205 15.33 11.00 -3.66
C ARG A 205 14.88 12.46 -3.63
N SER A 206 14.21 12.91 -2.56
CA SER A 206 13.88 14.33 -2.43
C SER A 206 15.17 15.14 -2.30
N ARG A 207 15.26 16.27 -3.00
CA ARG A 207 16.36 17.23 -2.86
C ARG A 207 16.13 18.14 -1.66
#